data_AF-A0A968D4D8-F1
#
_entry.id   AF-A0A968D4D8-F1
#
_cell.length_a   1.000
_cell.length_b   1.000
_cell.length_c   1.000
_cell.angle_alpha   90.00
_cell.angle_beta   90.00
_cell.angle_gamma   90.00
#
_symmetry.space_group_name_H-M   'P 1'
#
loop_
_entity.id
_entity.type
_entity.pdbx_description
1 polymer ?
#
loop_
_entity_poly.entity_id
_entity_poly.type
_entity_poly.pdbx_seq_one_letter_code
_entity_poly.pdbx_strand_id
1 'polypeptide(L)'
;MLALFVAVLGLLAAIRVLFSIPKPLLIVSAIVFALCAAVFWISRSRITGVALTQMFGLVMAWITVSALLFGTAFWVDRAGWIWFQLTGYNVTLSEDYTEHVDSSLAEFVRRNPMFTVTNEVGHDLTLRGEHVVDRTILIPRGTSLVIEPGTVLRFGRGCSMISYGTITARGTEDEPILFTARHPFLKWGVVGVVGNERASGSVFEHAQFDQGRQARVNAIDFPGCLSVIGAAVEIRNCRFSGLYGKDAVYVRSGNVLIRDNLFADTFKDG
;
A
#
# COMPACT_ATOMS: atom_id res chain seq x y z
N MET A 1 39.68 13.38 20.87
CA MET A 1 38.93 13.06 19.62
C MET A 1 38.02 11.85 19.80
N LEU A 2 38.52 10.69 20.27
CA LEU A 2 37.71 9.49 20.52
C LEU A 2 36.57 9.69 21.53
N ALA A 3 36.83 10.35 22.67
CA ALA A 3 35.80 10.58 23.70
C ALA A 3 34.63 11.47 23.21
N LEU A 4 34.92 12.49 22.40
CA LEU A 4 33.90 13.36 21.80
C LEU A 4 33.06 12.60 20.77
N PHE A 5 33.70 11.76 19.96
CA PHE A 5 33.01 10.89 19.01
C PHE A 5 32.07 9.90 19.72
N VAL A 6 32.54 9.25 20.79
CA VAL A 6 31.72 8.36 21.62
C VAL A 6 30.55 9.11 22.27
N ALA A 7 30.76 10.34 22.76
CA ALA A 7 29.70 11.16 23.34
C ALA A 7 28.62 11.56 22.32
N VAL A 8 29.01 11.91 21.09
CA VAL A 8 28.07 12.26 20.01
C VAL A 8 27.28 11.03 19.57
N LEU A 9 27.92 9.87 19.42
CA LEU A 9 27.21 8.62 19.14
C LEU A 9 26.24 8.24 20.25
N GLY A 10 26.64 8.42 21.51
CA GLY A 10 25.77 8.22 22.67
C GLY A 10 24.57 9.16 22.67
N LEU A 11 24.75 10.44 22.33
CA LEU A 11 23.68 11.42 22.21
C LEU A 11 22.71 11.07 21.07
N LEU A 12 23.21 10.70 19.90
CA LEU A 12 22.37 10.29 18.77
C LEU A 12 21.57 9.01 19.08
N ALA A 13 22.18 8.06 19.78
CA ALA A 13 21.50 6.87 20.27
C ALA A 13 20.42 7.24 21.31
N ALA A 14 20.70 8.16 22.23
CA ALA A 14 19.75 8.64 23.22
C ALA A 14 18.57 9.38 22.58
N ILE A 15 18.81 10.31 21.65
CA ILE A 15 17.76 11.02 20.90
C ILE A 15 16.89 10.04 20.11
N ARG A 16 17.50 9.05 19.46
CA ARG A 16 16.77 8.01 18.74
C ARG A 16 15.81 7.25 19.66
N VAL A 17 16.26 6.86 20.84
CA VAL A 17 15.45 6.14 21.83
C VAL A 17 14.37 7.04 22.41
N LEU A 18 14.74 8.26 22.81
CA LEU A 18 13.84 9.22 23.46
C LEU A 18 12.67 9.63 22.56
N PHE A 19 12.94 9.83 21.27
CA PHE A 19 11.95 10.29 20.28
C PHE A 19 11.44 9.17 19.36
N SER A 20 11.81 7.92 19.61
CA SER A 20 11.42 6.75 18.79
C SER A 20 11.69 6.94 17.29
N ILE A 21 12.81 7.58 16.95
CA ILE A 21 13.16 7.88 15.54
C ILE A 21 13.55 6.56 14.84
N PRO A 22 12.95 6.23 13.68
CA PRO A 22 13.32 5.03 12.95
C PRO A 22 14.77 5.09 12.44
N LYS A 23 15.42 3.93 12.38
CA LYS A 23 16.79 3.82 11.82
C LYS A 23 16.89 4.36 10.40
N PRO A 24 15.97 4.05 9.46
CA PRO A 24 16.10 4.51 8.08
C PRO A 24 16.14 6.04 7.98
N LEU A 25 15.27 6.74 8.72
CA LEU A 25 15.26 8.21 8.74
C LEU A 25 16.61 8.80 9.17
N LEU A 26 17.23 8.24 10.22
CA LEU A 26 18.54 8.71 10.68
C LEU A 26 19.62 8.46 9.64
N ILE A 27 19.61 7.29 8.98
CA ILE A 27 20.59 6.94 7.95
C ILE A 27 20.44 7.88 6.75
N VAL A 28 19.23 8.04 6.21
CA VAL A 28 18.97 8.94 5.07
C VAL A 28 19.36 10.37 5.42
N SER A 29 18.96 10.85 6.60
CA SER A 29 19.29 12.21 7.04
C SER A 29 20.80 12.43 7.20
N ALA A 30 21.54 11.43 7.72
CA ALA A 30 23.00 11.48 7.82
C ALA A 30 23.69 11.47 6.45
N ILE A 31 23.18 10.70 5.48
CA ILE A 31 23.68 10.70 4.10
C ILE A 31 23.48 12.07 3.47
N VAL A 32 22.28 12.67 3.59
CA VAL A 32 22.01 14.01 3.06
C VAL A 32 22.93 15.05 3.71
N PHE A 33 23.14 14.98 5.02
CA PHE A 33 24.08 15.87 5.71
C PHE A 33 25.50 15.72 5.16
N ALA A 34 26.00 14.49 4.99
CA ALA A 34 27.34 14.23 4.48
C ALA A 34 27.52 14.78 3.06
N LEU A 35 26.50 14.66 2.21
CA LEU A 35 26.50 15.24 0.85
C LEU A 35 26.54 16.78 0.90
N CYS A 36 25.69 17.40 1.72
CA CYS A 36 25.72 18.85 1.92
C CYS A 36 27.08 19.34 2.45
N ALA A 37 27.67 18.61 3.41
CA ALA A 37 28.97 18.94 3.99
C ALA A 37 30.10 18.79 2.97
N ALA A 38 30.06 17.78 2.10
CA ALA A 38 31.02 17.61 1.02
C ALA A 38 30.94 18.77 0.01
N VAL A 39 29.73 19.15 -0.42
CA VAL A 39 29.52 20.31 -1.31
C VAL A 39 30.02 21.60 -0.66
N PHE A 40 29.72 21.80 0.62
CA PHE A 40 30.19 22.93 1.41
C PHE A 40 31.73 22.97 1.47
N TRP A 41 32.37 21.84 1.75
CA TRP A 41 33.84 21.73 1.81
C TRP A 41 34.51 22.05 0.47
N ILE A 42 33.96 21.53 -0.63
CA ILE A 42 34.48 21.80 -1.98
C ILE A 42 34.35 23.30 -2.32
N SER A 43 33.27 23.93 -1.90
CA SER A 43 32.98 25.35 -2.15
C SER A 43 33.62 26.30 -1.12
N ARG A 44 34.32 25.80 -0.10
CA ARG A 44 34.84 26.59 1.04
C ARG A 44 35.66 27.81 0.64
N SER A 45 36.41 27.76 -0.46
CA SER A 45 37.22 28.89 -0.94
C SER A 45 36.39 30.05 -1.49
N ARG A 46 35.11 29.81 -1.79
CA ARG A 46 34.14 30.81 -2.28
C ARG A 46 33.22 31.34 -1.18
N ILE A 47 33.25 30.74 0.02
CA ILE A 47 32.33 31.07 1.12
C ILE A 47 33.04 32.02 2.08
N THR A 48 32.78 33.32 1.94
CA THR A 48 33.26 34.37 2.85
C THR A 48 32.34 34.49 4.07
N GLY A 49 32.89 34.52 5.28
CA GLY A 49 32.11 34.72 6.51
C GLY A 49 32.77 34.11 7.74
N VAL A 50 32.24 34.41 8.93
CA VAL A 50 32.67 33.78 10.18
C VAL A 50 32.15 32.34 10.28
N ALA A 51 32.87 31.48 11.01
CA ALA A 51 32.56 30.05 11.14
C ALA A 51 31.10 29.76 11.55
N LEU A 52 30.51 30.63 12.37
CA LEU A 52 29.11 30.50 12.79
C LEU A 52 28.13 30.65 11.61
N THR A 53 28.33 31.64 10.74
CA THR A 53 27.50 31.88 9.55
C THR A 53 27.63 30.73 8.55
N GLN A 54 28.85 30.21 8.39
CA GLN A 54 29.15 29.05 7.58
C GLN A 54 28.44 27.79 8.08
N MET A 55 28.50 27.52 9.39
CA MET A 55 27.80 26.41 10.03
C MET A 55 26.28 26.53 9.89
N PHE A 56 25.75 27.73 10.08
CA PHE A 56 24.32 28.00 9.87
C PHE A 56 23.90 27.71 8.42
N GLY A 57 24.69 28.18 7.44
CA GLY A 57 24.43 27.90 6.03
C GLY A 57 24.39 26.41 5.69
N LEU A 58 25.32 25.62 6.22
CA LEU A 58 25.33 24.17 6.06
C LEU A 58 24.08 23.50 6.66
N VAL A 59 23.70 23.89 7.88
CA VAL A 59 22.51 23.35 8.55
C VAL A 59 21.25 23.69 7.76
N MET A 60 21.11 24.93 7.29
CA MET A 60 19.96 25.34 6.47
C MET A 60 19.90 24.56 5.16
N ALA A 61 21.03 24.37 4.47
CA ALA A 61 21.08 23.56 3.25
C ALA A 61 20.64 22.11 3.51
N TRP A 62 21.13 21.50 4.60
CA TRP A 62 20.74 20.15 5.00
C TRP A 62 19.23 20.05 5.28
N ILE A 63 18.66 21.01 6.02
CA ILE A 63 17.22 21.07 6.31
C ILE A 63 16.43 21.20 5.02
N THR A 64 16.81 22.12 4.13
CA THR A 64 16.09 22.35 2.86
C THR A 64 16.10 21.12 1.96
N VAL A 65 17.27 20.50 1.75
CA VAL A 65 17.38 19.30 0.91
C VAL A 65 16.60 18.13 1.53
N SER A 66 16.67 17.96 2.85
CA SER A 66 15.90 16.92 3.56
C SER A 66 14.39 17.16 3.42
N ALA A 67 13.93 18.40 3.61
CA ALA A 67 12.52 18.76 3.47
C ALA A 67 12.01 18.53 2.03
N LEU A 68 12.81 18.87 1.02
CA LEU A 68 12.48 18.59 -0.38
C LEU A 68 12.43 17.08 -0.65
N LEU A 69 13.42 16.31 -0.19
CA LEU A 69 13.45 14.85 -0.37
C LEU A 69 12.23 14.17 0.27
N PHE A 70 11.98 14.45 1.54
CA PHE A 70 10.85 13.83 2.25
C PHE A 70 9.51 14.37 1.75
N GLY A 71 9.40 15.66 1.47
CA GLY A 71 8.18 16.25 0.92
C GLY A 71 7.82 15.68 -0.45
N THR A 72 8.81 15.52 -1.35
CA THR A 72 8.59 14.89 -2.66
C THR A 72 8.27 13.42 -2.53
N ALA A 73 8.98 12.66 -1.69
CA ALA A 73 8.67 11.25 -1.43
C ALA A 73 7.25 11.06 -0.88
N PHE A 74 6.84 11.91 0.07
CA PHE A 74 5.48 11.90 0.61
C PHE A 74 4.45 12.24 -0.46
N TRP A 75 4.70 13.23 -1.32
CA TRP A 75 3.75 13.62 -2.36
C TRP A 75 3.63 12.54 -3.46
N VAL A 76 4.77 12.01 -3.91
CA VAL A 76 4.86 10.98 -4.96
C VAL A 76 4.31 9.65 -4.50
N ASP A 77 4.45 9.26 -3.23
CA ASP A 77 4.00 7.95 -2.76
C ASP A 77 2.88 7.98 -1.70
N ARG A 78 2.39 9.17 -1.32
CA ARG A 78 1.36 9.40 -0.28
C ARG A 78 1.57 8.52 0.95
N ALA A 79 2.75 8.61 1.53
CA ALA A 79 3.18 7.84 2.71
C ALA A 79 3.26 6.31 2.50
N GLY A 80 3.40 5.85 1.25
CA GLY A 80 3.51 4.44 0.89
C GLY A 80 4.88 3.80 1.11
N TRP A 81 5.23 2.84 0.26
CA TRP A 81 6.45 2.04 0.35
C TRP A 81 7.75 2.85 0.25
N ILE A 82 7.84 3.82 -0.65
CA ILE A 82 9.03 4.69 -0.80
C ILE A 82 9.22 5.51 0.47
N TRP A 83 8.14 6.06 1.01
CA TRP A 83 8.17 6.80 2.27
C TRP A 83 8.64 5.92 3.42
N PHE A 84 8.13 4.68 3.52
CA PHE A 84 8.57 3.72 4.53
C PHE A 84 10.06 3.37 4.39
N GLN A 85 10.57 3.17 3.17
CA GLN A 85 12.00 2.88 2.95
C GLN A 85 12.90 4.05 3.38
N LEU A 86 12.49 5.30 3.09
CA LEU A 86 13.27 6.48 3.43
C LEU A 86 13.20 6.85 4.91
N THR A 87 12.03 6.68 5.52
CA THR A 87 11.76 7.22 6.87
C THR A 87 11.60 6.14 7.93
N GLY A 88 11.32 4.89 7.57
CA GLY A 88 10.95 3.82 8.48
C GLY A 88 9.57 3.97 9.13
N TYR A 89 8.85 5.06 8.86
CA TYR A 89 7.48 5.25 9.34
C TYR A 89 6.51 4.54 8.40
N ASN A 90 5.81 3.53 8.93
CA ASN A 90 4.74 2.85 8.21
C ASN A 90 3.42 3.59 8.48
N VAL A 91 2.98 4.39 7.52
CA VAL A 91 1.77 5.21 7.64
C VAL A 91 0.71 4.65 6.69
N THR A 92 -0.45 4.34 7.24
CA THR A 92 -1.62 3.98 6.43
C THR A 92 -2.58 5.15 6.40
N LEU A 93 -2.64 5.86 5.27
CA LEU A 93 -3.63 6.93 5.09
C LEU A 93 -5.03 6.32 5.04
N SER A 94 -5.97 6.92 5.77
CA SER A 94 -7.37 6.49 5.76
C SER A 94 -8.11 7.10 4.58
N GLU A 95 -8.84 6.27 3.85
CA GLU A 95 -9.83 6.70 2.86
C GLU A 95 -11.25 6.54 3.43
N ASP A 96 -12.15 7.45 3.07
CA ASP A 96 -13.57 7.38 3.44
C ASP A 96 -14.44 7.49 2.20
N TYR A 97 -15.24 6.45 1.99
CA TYR A 97 -16.18 6.22 0.92
C TYR A 97 -17.47 5.60 1.47
N THR A 98 -17.77 5.85 2.76
CA THR A 98 -18.91 5.24 3.46
C THR A 98 -20.24 5.50 2.74
N GLU A 99 -20.38 6.67 2.11
CA GLU A 99 -21.56 7.05 1.30
C GLU A 99 -21.79 6.17 0.05
N HIS A 100 -20.81 5.37 -0.39
CA HIS A 100 -20.93 4.56 -1.60
C HIS A 100 -21.15 3.06 -1.34
N VAL A 101 -21.12 2.64 -0.07
CA VAL A 101 -21.31 1.25 0.34
C VAL A 101 -22.69 0.71 -0.09
N ASP A 102 -23.70 1.56 -0.05
CA ASP A 102 -25.09 1.25 -0.39
C ASP A 102 -25.53 1.95 -1.69
N SER A 103 -24.57 2.29 -2.55
CA SER A 103 -24.87 2.90 -3.86
C SER A 103 -25.66 1.95 -4.76
N SER A 104 -26.54 2.53 -5.58
CA SER A 104 -27.31 1.75 -6.56
C SER A 104 -26.40 1.13 -7.62
N LEU A 105 -26.80 -0.01 -8.20
CA LEU A 105 -26.06 -0.66 -9.27
C LEU A 105 -25.79 0.28 -10.46
N ALA A 106 -26.80 1.05 -10.87
CA ALA A 106 -26.68 2.01 -11.96
C ALA A 106 -25.70 3.15 -11.66
N GLU A 107 -25.64 3.61 -10.41
CA GLU A 107 -24.65 4.59 -9.98
C GLU A 107 -23.23 4.00 -9.97
N PHE A 108 -23.09 2.79 -9.42
CA PHE A 108 -21.81 2.08 -9.36
C PHE A 108 -21.21 1.90 -10.76
N VAL A 109 -21.98 1.39 -11.72
CA VAL A 109 -21.51 1.13 -13.10
C VAL A 109 -21.16 2.43 -13.81
N ARG A 110 -21.94 3.50 -13.61
CA ARG A 110 -21.64 4.83 -14.18
C ARG A 110 -20.28 5.35 -13.75
N ARG A 111 -19.87 5.06 -12.50
CA ARG A 111 -18.57 5.49 -11.95
C ARG A 111 -17.43 4.54 -12.33
N ASN A 112 -17.77 3.28 -12.60
CA ASN A 112 -16.85 2.19 -12.88
C ASN A 112 -17.28 1.45 -14.17
N PRO A 113 -17.12 2.08 -15.36
CA PRO A 113 -17.63 1.54 -16.62
C PRO A 113 -16.94 0.25 -17.10
N MET A 114 -15.88 -0.21 -16.40
CA MET A 114 -15.24 -1.50 -16.65
C MET A 114 -16.09 -2.71 -16.22
N PHE A 115 -17.08 -2.51 -15.35
CA PHE A 115 -17.99 -3.57 -14.94
C PHE A 115 -19.19 -3.65 -15.87
N THR A 116 -19.55 -4.85 -16.29
CA THR A 116 -20.73 -5.14 -17.10
C THR A 116 -21.82 -5.71 -16.22
N VAL A 117 -23.04 -5.18 -16.32
CA VAL A 117 -24.21 -5.77 -15.64
C VAL A 117 -24.68 -6.97 -16.43
N THR A 118 -24.79 -8.13 -15.77
CA THR A 118 -25.30 -9.36 -16.39
C THR A 118 -26.73 -9.68 -15.94
N ASN A 119 -27.11 -9.25 -14.74
CA ASN A 119 -28.47 -9.38 -14.22
C ASN A 119 -28.78 -8.20 -13.30
N GLU A 120 -29.63 -7.28 -13.78
CA GLU A 120 -30.00 -6.08 -13.02
C GLU A 120 -30.77 -6.42 -11.73
N VAL A 121 -31.65 -7.42 -11.77
CA VAL A 121 -32.49 -7.81 -10.61
C VAL A 121 -31.68 -8.55 -9.55
N GLY A 122 -30.75 -9.40 -9.97
CA GLY A 122 -29.82 -10.10 -9.08
C GLY A 122 -28.63 -9.25 -8.62
N HIS A 123 -28.46 -8.06 -9.18
CA HIS A 123 -27.28 -7.22 -8.99
C HIS A 123 -25.97 -7.95 -9.35
N ASP A 124 -26.00 -8.71 -10.46
CA ASP A 124 -24.83 -9.46 -10.92
C ASP A 124 -23.98 -8.62 -11.87
N LEU A 125 -22.68 -8.59 -11.57
CA LEU A 125 -21.65 -7.88 -12.30
C LEU A 125 -20.62 -8.86 -12.84
N THR A 126 -20.07 -8.53 -14.01
CA THR A 126 -18.93 -9.24 -14.59
C THR A 126 -17.82 -8.27 -14.94
N LEU A 127 -16.59 -8.69 -14.70
CA LEU A 127 -15.37 -7.99 -15.07
C LEU A 127 -14.49 -8.95 -15.89
N ARG A 128 -13.99 -8.48 -17.04
CA ARG A 128 -13.16 -9.26 -17.96
C ARG A 128 -12.10 -8.40 -18.64
N GLY A 129 -10.95 -8.98 -18.98
CA GLY A 129 -9.87 -8.29 -19.70
C GLY A 129 -8.94 -7.49 -18.79
N GLU A 130 -8.20 -6.54 -19.37
CA GLU A 130 -7.21 -5.73 -18.64
C GLU A 130 -7.74 -4.33 -18.32
N HIS A 131 -7.67 -3.93 -17.05
CA HIS A 131 -8.16 -2.63 -16.58
C HIS A 131 -7.17 -1.93 -15.67
N VAL A 132 -7.15 -0.60 -15.78
CA VAL A 132 -6.42 0.27 -14.85
C VAL A 132 -7.38 0.81 -13.80
N VAL A 133 -7.03 0.63 -12.53
CA VAL A 133 -7.83 1.06 -11.38
C VAL A 133 -7.18 2.29 -10.75
N ASP A 134 -7.58 3.49 -11.17
CA ASP A 134 -6.99 4.76 -10.70
C ASP A 134 -7.66 5.34 -9.44
N ARG A 135 -8.67 4.65 -8.89
CA ARG A 135 -9.35 5.01 -7.64
C ARG A 135 -9.80 3.76 -6.89
N THR A 136 -9.95 3.87 -5.57
CA THR A 136 -10.51 2.79 -4.75
C THR A 136 -11.94 2.48 -5.20
N ILE A 137 -12.21 1.20 -5.45
CA ILE A 137 -13.51 0.68 -5.89
C ILE A 137 -14.22 0.10 -4.68
N LEU A 138 -15.48 0.48 -4.48
CA LEU A 138 -16.37 -0.18 -3.53
C LEU A 138 -17.43 -0.99 -4.29
N ILE A 139 -17.40 -2.32 -4.19
CA ILE A 139 -18.51 -3.15 -4.68
C ILE A 139 -19.65 -3.06 -3.66
N PRO A 140 -20.84 -2.55 -4.05
CA PRO A 140 -21.92 -2.29 -3.10
C PRO A 140 -22.46 -3.56 -2.45
N ARG A 141 -23.16 -3.38 -1.32
CA ARG A 141 -23.87 -4.49 -0.66
C ARG A 141 -24.90 -5.13 -1.59
N GLY A 142 -25.06 -6.44 -1.45
CA GLY A 142 -26.05 -7.21 -2.22
C GLY A 142 -25.70 -7.40 -3.70
N THR A 143 -24.51 -6.98 -4.13
CA THR A 143 -24.00 -7.19 -5.49
C THR A 143 -23.15 -8.46 -5.56
N SER A 144 -23.24 -9.20 -6.66
CA SER A 144 -22.37 -10.35 -6.93
C SER A 144 -21.42 -10.04 -8.07
N LEU A 145 -20.11 -10.03 -7.80
CA LEU A 145 -19.09 -9.78 -8.82
C LEU A 145 -18.45 -11.09 -9.29
N VAL A 146 -18.50 -11.35 -10.59
CA VAL A 146 -17.73 -12.41 -11.26
C VAL A 146 -16.55 -11.79 -11.99
N ILE A 147 -15.35 -12.28 -11.71
CA ILE A 147 -14.13 -11.89 -12.42
C ILE A 147 -13.73 -13.07 -13.31
N GLU A 148 -13.75 -12.87 -14.63
CA GLU A 148 -13.48 -13.92 -15.61
C GLU A 148 -11.99 -14.30 -15.66
N PRO A 149 -11.63 -15.54 -16.06
CA PRO A 149 -10.25 -15.96 -16.31
C PRO A 149 -9.47 -14.97 -17.19
N GLY A 150 -8.16 -14.87 -16.94
CA GLY A 150 -7.26 -13.97 -17.68
C GLY A 150 -7.46 -12.47 -17.40
N THR A 151 -8.36 -12.09 -16.48
CA THR A 151 -8.54 -10.69 -16.10
C THR A 151 -7.30 -10.14 -15.39
N VAL A 152 -6.87 -8.94 -15.78
CA VAL A 152 -5.73 -8.23 -15.17
C VAL A 152 -6.19 -6.88 -14.63
N LEU A 153 -6.01 -6.67 -13.33
CA LEU A 153 -6.29 -5.41 -12.65
C LEU A 153 -5.00 -4.74 -12.22
N ARG A 154 -4.70 -3.59 -12.84
CA ARG A 154 -3.54 -2.76 -12.55
C ARG A 154 -3.94 -1.56 -11.71
N PHE A 155 -3.70 -1.65 -10.41
CA PHE A 155 -4.09 -0.62 -9.46
C PHE A 155 -3.10 0.53 -9.41
N GLY A 156 -3.63 1.74 -9.39
CA GLY A 156 -2.91 2.95 -9.04
C GLY A 156 -2.40 2.89 -7.61
N ARG A 157 -1.51 3.84 -7.29
CA ARG A 157 -0.89 3.95 -5.98
C ARG A 157 -1.94 4.02 -4.87
N GLY A 158 -1.88 3.07 -3.93
CA GLY A 158 -2.78 3.00 -2.78
C GLY A 158 -4.25 2.68 -3.07
N CYS A 159 -4.64 2.57 -4.35
CA CYS A 159 -6.00 2.21 -4.72
C CYS A 159 -6.30 0.78 -4.29
N SER A 160 -7.51 0.56 -3.80
CA SER A 160 -7.99 -0.73 -3.32
C SER A 160 -9.27 -1.17 -4.04
N MET A 161 -9.63 -2.44 -3.89
CA MET A 161 -10.97 -2.94 -4.22
C MET A 161 -11.58 -3.52 -2.96
N ILE A 162 -12.62 -2.89 -2.41
CA ILE A 162 -13.31 -3.37 -1.22
C ILE A 162 -14.71 -3.81 -1.62
N SER A 163 -15.03 -5.07 -1.40
CA SER A 163 -16.36 -5.60 -1.67
C SER A 163 -17.17 -5.75 -0.40
N TYR A 164 -18.36 -5.17 -0.41
CA TYR A 164 -19.43 -5.45 0.55
C TYR A 164 -20.46 -6.47 0.02
N GLY A 165 -20.24 -6.96 -1.20
CA GLY A 165 -20.95 -8.07 -1.84
C GLY A 165 -20.05 -9.31 -2.01
N THR A 166 -20.46 -10.26 -2.85
CA THR A 166 -19.66 -11.46 -3.13
C THR A 166 -18.68 -11.23 -4.27
N ILE A 167 -17.49 -11.85 -4.20
CA ILE A 167 -16.54 -11.91 -5.31
C ILE A 167 -16.32 -13.37 -5.69
N THR A 168 -16.57 -13.72 -6.94
CA THR A 168 -16.18 -14.99 -7.56
C THR A 168 -15.08 -14.71 -8.59
N ALA A 169 -13.83 -14.90 -8.18
CA ALA A 169 -12.67 -14.81 -9.04
C ALA A 169 -12.10 -16.21 -9.26
N ARG A 170 -12.50 -16.86 -10.36
CA ARG A 170 -12.04 -18.20 -10.73
C ARG A 170 -11.28 -18.12 -12.04
N GLY A 171 -9.96 -17.98 -11.95
CA GLY A 171 -9.08 -18.14 -13.09
C GLY A 171 -8.86 -19.62 -13.41
N THR A 172 -7.93 -19.87 -14.32
CA THR A 172 -7.41 -21.21 -14.60
C THR A 172 -5.89 -21.21 -14.43
N GLU A 173 -5.26 -22.38 -14.49
CA GLU A 173 -3.79 -22.47 -14.49
C GLU A 173 -3.17 -21.73 -15.69
N ASP A 174 -3.81 -21.83 -16.87
CA ASP A 174 -3.38 -21.17 -18.11
C ASP A 174 -3.74 -19.68 -18.15
N GLU A 175 -4.87 -19.30 -17.55
CA GLU A 175 -5.40 -17.93 -17.54
C GLU A 175 -5.73 -17.47 -16.12
N PRO A 176 -4.70 -17.25 -15.28
CA PRO A 176 -4.90 -16.79 -13.91
C PRO A 176 -5.42 -15.35 -13.89
N ILE A 177 -6.17 -15.00 -12.84
CA ILE A 177 -6.61 -13.63 -12.59
C ILE A 177 -5.50 -12.89 -11.85
N LEU A 178 -5.08 -11.72 -12.34
CA LEU A 178 -3.96 -10.96 -11.77
C LEU A 178 -4.42 -9.64 -11.13
N PHE A 179 -4.14 -9.47 -9.84
CA PHE A 179 -4.24 -8.21 -9.11
C PHE A 179 -2.82 -7.68 -8.85
N THR A 180 -2.45 -6.57 -9.48
CA THR A 180 -1.09 -6.03 -9.39
C THR A 180 -1.03 -4.50 -9.40
N ALA A 181 0.12 -3.94 -9.05
CA ALA A 181 0.36 -2.51 -9.20
C ALA A 181 0.49 -2.12 -10.67
N ARG A 182 -0.06 -0.94 -11.03
CA ARG A 182 0.18 -0.29 -12.32
C ARG A 182 1.65 0.08 -12.51
N HIS A 183 2.36 0.37 -11.42
CA HIS A 183 3.74 0.81 -11.45
C HIS A 183 4.59 0.02 -10.43
N PRO A 184 5.77 -0.49 -10.83
CA PRO A 184 6.55 -1.40 -9.99
C PRO A 184 7.02 -0.76 -8.69
N PHE A 185 7.22 0.57 -8.66
CA PHE A 185 7.66 1.27 -7.45
C PHE A 185 6.54 1.74 -6.54
N LEU A 186 5.30 1.86 -7.06
CA LEU A 186 4.18 2.46 -6.34
C LEU A 186 3.14 1.38 -6.03
N LYS A 187 3.12 0.96 -4.77
CA LYS A 187 2.30 -0.18 -4.33
C LYS A 187 0.83 0.20 -4.26
N TRP A 188 -0.02 -0.72 -4.68
CA TRP A 188 -1.47 -0.59 -4.54
C TRP A 188 -1.92 -1.03 -3.15
N GLY A 189 -3.18 -0.77 -2.81
CA GLY A 189 -3.73 -1.18 -1.52
C GLY A 189 -4.06 -2.66 -1.48
N VAL A 190 -5.32 -2.96 -1.25
CA VAL A 190 -5.81 -4.30 -0.93
C VAL A 190 -6.99 -4.71 -1.81
N VAL A 191 -7.23 -6.02 -1.88
CA VAL A 191 -8.58 -6.56 -2.08
C VAL A 191 -9.17 -6.88 -0.71
N GLY A 192 -10.27 -6.22 -0.35
CA GLY A 192 -11.00 -6.44 0.88
C GLY A 192 -12.35 -7.10 0.61
N VAL A 193 -12.71 -8.12 1.39
CA VAL A 193 -14.07 -8.66 1.43
C VAL A 193 -14.64 -8.38 2.82
N VAL A 194 -15.61 -7.48 2.90
CA VAL A 194 -16.23 -7.03 4.14
C VAL A 194 -17.66 -7.56 4.20
N GLY A 195 -17.85 -8.60 4.99
CA GLY A 195 -19.14 -9.21 5.24
C GLY A 195 -19.66 -8.98 6.65
N ASN A 196 -20.95 -9.29 6.78
CA ASN A 196 -21.58 -9.69 8.02
C ASN A 196 -22.52 -10.90 7.76
N GLU A 197 -23.24 -10.96 6.62
CA GLU A 197 -23.97 -12.18 6.16
C GLU A 197 -24.05 -12.37 4.62
N ARG A 198 -23.93 -11.31 3.80
CA ARG A 198 -24.12 -11.35 2.32
C ARG A 198 -22.85 -11.41 1.46
N ALA A 199 -21.66 -11.29 2.05
CA ALA A 199 -20.38 -11.43 1.33
C ALA A 199 -19.80 -12.86 1.43
N SER A 200 -20.44 -13.70 2.23
CA SER A 200 -20.10 -15.11 2.41
C SER A 200 -20.37 -15.89 1.13
N GLY A 201 -19.43 -16.77 0.76
CA GLY A 201 -19.45 -17.47 -0.53
C GLY A 201 -18.54 -16.87 -1.59
N SER A 202 -17.71 -15.88 -1.22
CA SER A 202 -16.67 -15.39 -2.12
C SER A 202 -15.59 -16.45 -2.33
N VAL A 203 -15.07 -16.53 -3.55
CA VAL A 203 -14.06 -17.53 -3.95
C VAL A 203 -12.95 -16.83 -4.73
N PHE A 204 -11.71 -17.13 -4.35
CA PHE A 204 -10.52 -16.83 -5.13
C PHE A 204 -9.85 -18.14 -5.49
N GLU A 205 -9.79 -18.43 -6.78
CA GLU A 205 -9.20 -19.64 -7.34
C GLU A 205 -8.34 -19.29 -8.55
N HIS A 206 -7.12 -19.81 -8.60
CA HIS A 206 -6.14 -19.46 -9.65
C HIS A 206 -5.97 -17.93 -9.83
N ALA A 207 -5.94 -17.22 -8.69
CA ALA A 207 -5.71 -15.78 -8.66
C ALA A 207 -4.29 -15.47 -8.15
N GLN A 208 -3.72 -14.37 -8.63
CA GLN A 208 -2.40 -13.89 -8.26
C GLN A 208 -2.50 -12.48 -7.69
N PHE A 209 -1.86 -12.27 -6.55
CA PHE A 209 -1.78 -10.99 -5.87
C PHE A 209 -0.31 -10.59 -5.76
N ASP A 210 0.03 -9.45 -6.35
CA ASP A 210 1.41 -8.95 -6.44
C ASP A 210 1.51 -7.45 -6.16
N GLN A 211 2.58 -6.99 -5.52
CA GLN A 211 2.85 -5.58 -5.21
C GLN A 211 1.80 -4.87 -4.32
N GLY A 212 0.95 -5.62 -3.63
CA GLY A 212 -0.06 -5.08 -2.72
C GLY A 212 0.52 -4.70 -1.35
N ARG A 213 -0.15 -3.78 -0.65
CA ARG A 213 0.19 -3.38 0.73
C ARG A 213 -1.07 -3.18 1.56
N GLN A 214 -0.89 -2.94 2.85
CA GLN A 214 -1.99 -2.60 3.75
C GLN A 214 -2.73 -1.31 3.34
N ALA A 215 -4.01 -1.23 3.67
CA ALA A 215 -4.87 -0.07 3.47
C ALA A 215 -5.81 0.15 4.65
N ARG A 216 -6.38 1.35 4.76
CA ARG A 216 -7.46 1.67 5.70
C ARG A 216 -8.56 2.37 4.94
N VAL A 217 -9.73 1.74 4.85
CA VAL A 217 -10.88 2.25 4.10
C VAL A 217 -12.14 2.15 4.96
N ASN A 218 -12.95 3.21 5.02
CA ASN A 218 -14.19 3.27 5.79
C ASN A 218 -13.98 2.88 7.27
N ALA A 219 -12.91 3.42 7.87
CA ALA A 219 -12.46 3.12 9.23
C ALA A 219 -12.12 1.63 9.53
N ILE A 220 -12.00 0.79 8.50
CA ILE A 220 -11.59 -0.61 8.62
C ILE A 220 -10.12 -0.72 8.21
N ASP A 221 -9.32 -1.38 9.04
CA ASP A 221 -7.95 -1.75 8.69
C ASP A 221 -7.94 -3.04 7.87
N PHE A 222 -7.18 -3.02 6.78
CA PHE A 222 -6.90 -4.15 5.92
C PHE A 222 -5.37 -4.37 5.91
N PRO A 223 -4.83 -5.13 6.88
CA PRO A 223 -3.39 -5.37 7.01
C PRO A 223 -2.82 -6.27 5.91
N GLY A 224 -3.67 -7.15 5.37
CA GLY A 224 -3.32 -8.12 4.34
C GLY A 224 -3.69 -7.67 2.93
N CYS A 225 -2.88 -8.04 1.93
CA CYS A 225 -3.17 -7.74 0.52
C CYS A 225 -4.54 -8.29 0.08
N LEU A 226 -4.90 -9.49 0.55
CA LEU A 226 -6.27 -9.97 0.60
C LEU A 226 -6.75 -9.96 2.05
N SER A 227 -7.81 -9.23 2.35
CA SER A 227 -8.31 -9.09 3.72
C SER A 227 -9.79 -9.48 3.81
N VAL A 228 -10.12 -10.44 4.66
CA VAL A 228 -11.46 -10.98 4.88
C VAL A 228 -11.97 -10.54 6.25
N ILE A 229 -13.03 -9.74 6.28
CA ILE A 229 -13.60 -9.16 7.49
C ILE A 229 -15.04 -9.61 7.60
N GLY A 230 -15.39 -10.48 8.55
CA GLY A 230 -16.79 -10.86 8.78
C GLY A 230 -17.44 -11.69 7.67
N ALA A 231 -16.65 -12.35 6.80
CA ALA A 231 -17.15 -13.09 5.64
C ALA A 231 -16.61 -14.53 5.59
N ALA A 232 -17.32 -15.40 4.87
CA ALA A 232 -16.82 -16.72 4.49
C ALA A 232 -16.19 -16.71 3.09
N VAL A 233 -14.90 -17.06 2.99
CA VAL A 233 -14.14 -16.99 1.72
C VAL A 233 -13.33 -18.27 1.50
N GLU A 234 -13.39 -18.82 0.29
CA GLU A 234 -12.48 -19.89 -0.13
C GLU A 234 -11.33 -19.31 -0.96
N ILE A 235 -10.09 -19.70 -0.62
CA ILE A 235 -8.87 -19.29 -1.29
C ILE A 235 -8.09 -20.55 -1.65
N ARG A 236 -7.98 -20.85 -2.95
CA ARG A 236 -7.31 -22.05 -3.42
C ARG A 236 -6.51 -21.85 -4.69
N ASN A 237 -5.40 -22.58 -4.86
CA ASN A 237 -4.56 -22.47 -6.05
C ASN A 237 -4.12 -21.02 -6.37
N CYS A 238 -4.05 -20.16 -5.36
CA CYS A 238 -3.67 -18.77 -5.51
C CYS A 238 -2.19 -18.55 -5.22
N ARG A 239 -1.63 -17.47 -5.78
CA ARG A 239 -0.27 -17.02 -5.52
C ARG A 239 -0.28 -15.65 -4.88
N PHE A 240 0.40 -15.52 -3.75
CA PHE A 240 0.67 -14.26 -3.08
C PHE A 240 2.18 -14.04 -3.11
N SER A 241 2.63 -13.08 -3.90
CA SER A 241 4.06 -12.82 -4.09
C SER A 241 4.41 -11.34 -4.11
N GLY A 242 5.60 -10.96 -3.65
CA GLY A 242 6.07 -9.57 -3.74
C GLY A 242 5.15 -8.60 -2.99
N LEU A 243 4.73 -8.98 -1.77
CA LEU A 243 3.77 -8.19 -0.99
C LEU A 243 4.48 -7.31 0.04
N TYR A 244 3.99 -6.09 0.20
CA TYR A 244 4.58 -5.02 1.01
C TYR A 244 3.68 -4.61 2.19
N GLY A 245 2.61 -5.37 2.43
CA GLY A 245 1.74 -5.25 3.59
C GLY A 245 2.30 -5.95 4.82
N LYS A 246 1.51 -5.98 5.89
CA LYS A 246 1.85 -6.76 7.07
C LYS A 246 1.67 -8.25 6.80
N ASP A 247 0.55 -8.60 6.20
CA ASP A 247 0.16 -9.99 5.95
C ASP A 247 -0.08 -10.19 4.43
N ALA A 248 -0.01 -11.42 3.93
CA ALA A 248 -0.51 -11.72 2.58
C ALA A 248 -2.03 -11.83 2.57
N VAL A 249 -2.55 -12.68 3.46
CA VAL A 249 -3.97 -12.88 3.71
C VAL A 249 -4.26 -12.55 5.18
N TYR A 250 -5.22 -11.65 5.41
CA TYR A 250 -5.67 -11.29 6.76
C TYR A 250 -7.13 -11.69 6.96
N VAL A 251 -7.46 -12.26 8.12
CA VAL A 251 -8.83 -12.66 8.44
C VAL A 251 -9.23 -12.13 9.81
N ARG A 252 -10.36 -11.44 9.87
CA ARG A 252 -10.97 -10.96 11.12
C ARG A 252 -12.44 -11.36 11.18
N SER A 253 -12.79 -12.15 12.19
CA SER A 253 -14.18 -12.56 12.44
C SER A 253 -14.86 -13.25 11.25
N GLY A 254 -14.11 -13.96 10.41
CA GLY A 254 -14.60 -14.67 9.22
C GLY A 254 -14.22 -16.15 9.23
N ASN A 255 -14.77 -16.91 8.29
CA ASN A 255 -14.41 -18.31 8.08
C ASN A 255 -13.68 -18.44 6.74
N VAL A 256 -12.47 -18.98 6.74
CA VAL A 256 -11.69 -19.15 5.52
C VAL A 256 -11.28 -20.58 5.32
N LEU A 257 -11.42 -21.05 4.09
CA LEU A 257 -10.76 -22.25 3.61
C LEU A 257 -9.56 -21.83 2.77
N ILE A 258 -8.35 -22.16 3.23
CA ILE A 258 -7.09 -21.86 2.54
C ILE A 258 -6.42 -23.18 2.22
N ARG A 259 -6.29 -23.51 0.93
CA ARG A 259 -5.66 -24.76 0.47
C ARG A 259 -4.87 -24.57 -0.81
N ASP A 260 -3.80 -25.32 -0.99
CA ASP A 260 -3.08 -25.39 -2.28
C ASP A 260 -2.57 -24.02 -2.79
N ASN A 261 -2.23 -23.10 -1.87
CA ASN A 261 -1.76 -21.75 -2.21
C ASN A 261 -0.24 -21.63 -2.08
N LEU A 262 0.35 -20.69 -2.80
CA LEU A 262 1.76 -20.32 -2.68
C LEU A 262 1.91 -18.92 -2.09
N PHE A 263 2.68 -18.83 -1.02
CA PHE A 263 3.12 -17.58 -0.40
C PHE A 263 4.63 -17.45 -0.57
N ALA A 264 5.09 -16.41 -1.26
CA ALA A 264 6.50 -16.17 -1.53
C ALA A 264 6.81 -14.67 -1.45
N ASP A 265 8.06 -14.30 -1.14
CA ASP A 265 8.53 -12.90 -1.17
C ASP A 265 7.60 -11.90 -0.45
N THR A 266 7.09 -12.29 0.73
CA THR A 266 6.25 -11.44 1.58
C THR A 266 7.13 -10.63 2.52
N PHE A 267 6.83 -9.33 2.69
CA PHE A 267 7.65 -8.41 3.49
C PHE A 267 7.69 -8.78 4.99
N LYS A 268 6.62 -9.37 5.50
CA LYS A 268 6.51 -9.81 6.90
C LYS A 268 5.90 -11.20 6.99
N ASP A 269 4.58 -11.28 7.14
CA ASP A 269 3.89 -12.53 7.40
C ASP A 269 3.25 -13.01 6.08
N GLY A 270 3.54 -14.28 5.74
CA GLY A 270 2.92 -14.99 4.62
C GLY A 270 1.58 -15.56 5.01
#